data_AF-A0A504BRR5-F1
#
_entry.id   AF-A0A504BRR5-F1
#
_cell.length_a   1.000
_cell.length_b   1.000
_cell.length_c   1.000
_cell.angle_alpha   90.00
_cell.angle_beta   90.00
_cell.angle_gamma   90.00
#
_symmetry.space_group_name_H-M   'P 1'
#
loop_
_entity.id
_entity.type
_entity.pdbx_description
1 polymer ?
#
loop_
_entity_poly.entity_id
_entity_poly.type
_entity_poly.pdbx_seq_one_letter_code
_entity_poly.pdbx_strand_id
1 'polypeptide(L)'
;MAGVKLSGNATVLDVVRTLDQPRGYVLGVFNNMHDYKRRHGSAFVRIGITGRGMMPNYRLEPTNDSVIGFLADLVQGGDVDRHFVAYHGRNHEQLDWGPKELKGPHWSSAYLDHETVRTLLLELPTGKRT
;
A
#
# COMPACT_ATOMS: atom_id res chain seq x y z
N MET A 1 -21.24 15.26 -1.91
CA MET A 1 -19.88 15.44 -1.37
C MET A 1 -18.89 15.24 -2.50
N ALA A 2 -18.05 16.22 -2.81
CA ALA A 2 -17.06 16.12 -3.88
C ALA A 2 -15.91 15.22 -3.39
N GLY A 3 -15.62 14.13 -4.11
CA GLY A 3 -14.48 13.28 -3.81
C GLY A 3 -13.18 14.06 -3.99
N VAL A 4 -12.26 13.96 -3.04
CA VAL A 4 -10.94 14.59 -3.15
C VAL A 4 -10.18 13.89 -4.27
N LYS A 5 -9.88 14.63 -5.35
CA LYS A 5 -8.99 14.13 -6.40
C LYS A 5 -7.55 14.20 -5.88
N LEU A 6 -6.94 13.04 -5.69
CA LEU A 6 -5.55 12.96 -5.25
C LEU A 6 -4.61 13.33 -6.41
N SER A 7 -3.47 13.93 -6.07
CA SER A 7 -2.39 14.17 -7.04
C SER A 7 -1.85 12.85 -7.58
N GLY A 8 -1.35 12.85 -8.81
CA GLY A 8 -0.74 11.67 -9.43
C GLY A 8 0.50 11.15 -8.71
N ASN A 9 1.09 11.95 -7.83
CA ASN A 9 2.23 11.62 -6.97
C ASN A 9 1.88 11.61 -5.48
N ALA A 10 0.59 11.54 -5.11
CA ALA A 10 0.18 11.52 -3.72
C ALA A 10 0.65 10.23 -3.01
N THR A 11 0.98 10.33 -1.73
CA THR A 11 1.45 9.23 -0.90
C THR A 11 0.56 9.07 0.33
N VAL A 12 0.84 8.06 1.16
CA VAL A 12 0.15 7.91 2.45
C VAL A 12 0.27 9.18 3.30
N LEU A 13 1.39 9.92 3.22
CA LEU A 13 1.59 11.18 3.97
C LEU A 13 0.58 12.27 3.59
N ASP A 14 0.18 12.32 2.32
CA ASP A 14 -0.78 13.30 1.83
C ASP A 14 -2.20 12.93 2.27
N VAL A 15 -2.52 11.64 2.21
CA VAL A 15 -3.85 11.11 2.51
C VAL A 15 -4.16 11.23 4.00
N VAL A 16 -3.22 10.90 4.89
CA VAL A 16 -3.46 10.87 6.34
C VAL A 16 -3.97 12.18 6.91
N ARG A 17 -3.63 13.32 6.30
CA ARG A 17 -4.10 14.64 6.73
C ARG A 17 -5.59 14.86 6.51
N THR A 18 -6.22 14.01 5.70
CA THR A 18 -7.62 14.12 5.27
C THR A 18 -8.50 12.99 5.80
N LEU A 19 -7.91 12.01 6.51
CA LEU A 19 -8.63 10.85 7.02
C LEU A 19 -9.29 11.14 8.36
N ASP A 20 -10.50 10.60 8.54
CA ASP A 20 -11.17 10.58 9.85
C ASP A 20 -10.40 9.72 10.87
N GLN A 21 -9.78 8.64 10.42
CA GLN A 21 -9.01 7.70 11.24
C GLN A 21 -7.61 7.48 10.66
N PRO A 22 -6.72 8.49 10.72
CA PRO A 22 -5.42 8.44 10.05
C PRO A 22 -4.54 7.32 10.60
N ARG A 23 -4.51 7.15 11.93
CA ARG A 23 -3.73 6.09 12.57
C ARG A 23 -4.23 4.70 12.20
N GLY A 24 -5.55 4.50 12.11
CA GLY A 24 -6.14 3.22 11.74
C GLY A 24 -5.71 2.80 10.34
N TYR A 25 -5.79 3.74 9.39
CA TYR A 25 -5.34 3.52 8.02
C TYR A 25 -3.85 3.18 7.93
N VAL A 26 -2.98 3.98 8.57
CA VAL A 26 -1.53 3.74 8.54
C VAL A 26 -1.18 2.42 9.22
N LEU A 27 -1.86 2.06 10.31
CA LEU A 27 -1.66 0.78 10.99
C LEU A 27 -2.00 -0.41 10.08
N GLY A 28 -3.11 -0.34 9.34
CA GLY A 28 -3.49 -1.39 8.40
C GLY A 28 -2.53 -1.52 7.22
N VAL A 29 -2.06 -0.39 6.67
CA VAL A 29 -1.00 -0.38 5.66
C VAL A 29 0.28 -1.01 6.21
N PHE A 30 0.71 -0.60 7.40
CA PHE A 30 1.90 -1.13 8.06
C PHE A 30 1.82 -2.64 8.26
N ASN A 31 0.70 -3.14 8.80
CA ASN A 31 0.52 -4.58 9.04
C ASN A 31 0.62 -5.39 7.74
N ASN A 32 -0.03 -4.92 6.67
CA ASN A 32 0.04 -5.62 5.37
C ASN A 32 1.45 -5.55 4.77
N MET A 33 2.14 -4.41 4.87
CA MET A 33 3.55 -4.31 4.46
C MET A 33 4.46 -5.23 5.27
N HIS A 34 4.23 -5.33 6.59
CA HIS A 34 5.00 -6.19 7.48
C HIS A 34 4.79 -7.67 7.15
N ASP A 35 3.54 -8.08 6.93
CA ASP A 35 3.20 -9.44 6.54
C ASP A 35 3.75 -9.80 5.16
N TYR A 36 3.69 -8.86 4.21
CA TYR A 36 4.31 -9.01 2.91
C TYR A 36 5.84 -9.17 3.07
N LYS A 37 6.48 -8.32 3.88
CA LYS A 37 7.93 -8.36 4.15
C LYS A 37 8.39 -9.71 4.69
N ARG A 38 7.62 -10.31 5.61
CA ARG A 38 7.91 -11.64 6.18
C ARG A 38 7.81 -12.77 5.15
N ARG A 39 6.90 -12.67 4.18
CA ARG A 39 6.60 -13.74 3.22
C ARG A 39 7.38 -13.63 1.91
N HIS A 40 7.53 -12.41 1.40
CA HIS A 40 7.99 -12.14 0.03
C HIS A 40 9.19 -11.19 -0.02
N GLY A 41 9.59 -10.60 1.11
CA GLY A 41 10.63 -9.58 1.18
C GLY A 41 10.07 -8.16 1.07
N SER A 42 10.95 -7.17 1.06
CA SER A 42 10.57 -5.75 1.11
C SER A 42 9.68 -5.31 -0.05
N ALA A 43 8.76 -4.40 0.25
CA ALA A 43 7.86 -3.78 -0.72
C ALA A 43 7.71 -2.28 -0.48
N PHE A 44 7.39 -1.57 -1.55
CA PHE A 44 6.88 -0.21 -1.55
C PHE A 44 5.36 -0.20 -1.50
N VAL A 45 4.77 0.81 -0.87
CA VAL A 45 3.33 1.07 -0.94
C VAL A 45 3.03 2.26 -1.83
N ARG A 46 2.02 2.11 -2.70
CA ARG A 46 1.43 3.16 -3.53
C ARG A 46 -0.06 3.26 -3.24
N ILE A 47 -0.64 4.45 -3.33
CA ILE A 47 -2.09 4.66 -3.17
C ILE A 47 -2.77 4.79 -4.54
N GLY A 48 -4.04 4.41 -4.62
CA GLY A 48 -4.90 4.66 -5.76
C GLY A 48 -5.30 6.13 -5.84
N ILE A 49 -5.21 6.72 -7.03
CA ILE A 49 -5.43 8.17 -7.25
C ILE A 49 -6.76 8.48 -7.97
N THR A 50 -7.44 7.45 -8.48
CA THR A 50 -8.68 7.59 -9.28
C THR A 50 -9.97 7.44 -8.46
N GLY A 51 -9.87 7.01 -7.20
CA GLY A 51 -11.02 6.80 -6.33
C GLY A 51 -11.65 8.09 -5.81
N ARG A 52 -12.96 8.06 -5.53
CA ARG A 52 -13.71 9.14 -4.84
C ARG A 52 -13.77 8.97 -3.32
N GLY A 53 -13.07 7.98 -2.77
CA GLY A 53 -13.16 7.60 -1.36
C GLY A 53 -12.24 8.46 -0.47
N MET A 54 -12.68 8.75 0.76
CA MET A 54 -11.83 9.38 1.76
C MET A 54 -10.61 8.52 2.11
N MET A 55 -10.77 7.19 2.07
CA MET A 55 -9.70 6.20 2.28
C MET A 55 -9.33 5.50 0.96
N PRO A 56 -8.23 5.88 0.29
CA PRO A 56 -7.83 5.30 -0.97
C PRO A 56 -7.35 3.85 -0.79
N ASN A 57 -7.61 3.01 -1.79
CA ASN A 57 -6.97 1.69 -1.87
C ASN A 57 -5.46 1.85 -2.04
N TYR A 58 -4.70 0.82 -1.70
CA TYR A 58 -3.25 0.84 -1.85
C TYR A 58 -2.74 -0.47 -2.43
N ARG A 59 -1.57 -0.42 -3.05
CA ARG A 59 -0.88 -1.54 -3.68
C ARG A 59 0.51 -1.69 -3.05
N LEU A 60 0.88 -2.92 -2.76
CA LEU A 60 2.25 -3.30 -2.45
C LEU A 60 2.97 -3.75 -3.72
N GLU A 61 4.15 -3.19 -3.92
CA GLU A 61 5.04 -3.48 -5.04
C GLU A 61 6.38 -3.97 -4.49
N PRO A 62 6.85 -5.17 -4.85
CA PRO A 62 8.14 -5.66 -4.38
C PRO A 62 9.28 -4.70 -4.76
N THR A 63 10.23 -4.52 -3.85
CA THR A 63 11.48 -3.83 -4.17
C THR A 63 12.39 -4.75 -4.99
N ASN A 64 13.28 -4.18 -5.80
CA ASN A 64 14.26 -4.95 -6.58
C ASN A 64 15.23 -5.77 -5.69
N ASP A 65 15.30 -5.46 -4.39
CA ASP A 65 16.16 -6.16 -3.42
C ASP A 65 15.52 -7.42 -2.82
N SER A 66 14.29 -7.78 -3.20
CA SER A 66 13.65 -9.01 -2.73
C SER A 66 14.20 -10.24 -3.44
N VAL A 67 15.40 -10.66 -3.02
CA VAL A 67 16.08 -11.89 -3.47
C VAL A 67 15.21 -13.13 -3.23
N ILE A 68 14.37 -13.12 -2.19
CA ILE A 68 13.48 -14.24 -1.84
C ILE A 68 12.32 -14.38 -2.83
N GLY A 69 11.69 -13.27 -3.24
CA GLY A 69 10.64 -13.29 -4.28
C GLY A 69 11.21 -13.77 -5.61
N PHE A 70 12.38 -13.24 -5.99
CA PHE A 70 13.08 -13.64 -7.22
C PHE A 70 13.44 -15.13 -7.27
N LEU A 71 13.95 -15.70 -6.17
CA LEU A 71 14.31 -17.12 -6.10
C LEU A 71 13.11 -18.05 -5.97
N ALA A 72 12.06 -17.65 -5.26
CA ALA A 72 10.82 -18.45 -5.17
C ALA A 72 10.13 -18.57 -6.54
N ASP A 73 10.10 -17.49 -7.31
CA ASP A 73 9.47 -17.43 -8.63
C ASP A 73 10.27 -18.22 -9.70
N LEU A 74 11.60 -18.22 -9.60
CA LEU A 74 12.50 -19.02 -10.46
C LEU A 74 12.30 -20.54 -10.31
N VAL A 75 12.01 -21.02 -9.09
CA VAL A 75 11.85 -22.45 -8.81
C VAL A 75 10.47 -22.97 -9.23
N GLN A 76 9.44 -22.11 -9.27
CA GLN A 76 8.08 -22.52 -9.62
C GLN A 76 7.70 -22.31 -11.10
N GLY A 77 8.64 -21.88 -11.96
CA GLY A 77 8.35 -21.59 -13.38
C GLY A 77 7.29 -20.50 -13.56
N GLY A 78 7.13 -19.64 -12.55
CA GLY A 78 6.11 -18.59 -12.51
C GLY A 78 6.51 -17.43 -13.40
N ASP A 79 5.51 -16.85 -14.06
CA ASP A 79 5.61 -15.56 -14.72
C ASP A 79 6.35 -14.58 -13.79
N VAL A 80 7.41 -13.92 -14.27
CA VAL A 80 8.25 -12.94 -13.54
C VAL A 80 7.50 -11.67 -13.15
N ASP A 81 6.19 -11.76 -13.09
CA ASP A 81 5.27 -10.75 -12.63
C ASP A 81 5.49 -10.54 -11.14
N ARG A 82 6.36 -9.56 -10.83
CA ARG A 82 6.48 -8.87 -9.54
C ARG A 82 5.20 -9.06 -8.75
N HIS A 83 5.25 -9.74 -7.60
CA HIS A 83 4.07 -10.11 -6.84
C HIS A 83 3.33 -8.87 -6.29
N PHE A 84 2.52 -8.25 -7.14
CA PHE A 84 1.71 -7.10 -6.78
C PHE A 84 0.49 -7.57 -6.01
N VAL A 85 0.20 -6.88 -4.91
CA VAL A 85 -1.02 -7.14 -4.13
C VAL A 85 -1.66 -5.81 -3.81
N ALA A 86 -2.97 -5.67 -4.04
CA ALA A 86 -3.72 -4.50 -3.64
C ALA A 86 -4.63 -4.79 -2.45
N TYR A 87 -4.97 -3.73 -1.74
CA TYR A 87 -5.77 -3.76 -0.53
C TYR A 87 -6.78 -2.61 -0.53
N HIS A 88 -7.94 -2.89 0.05
CA HIS A 88 -8.95 -1.90 0.32
C HIS A 88 -8.46 -0.88 1.34
N GLY A 89 -8.66 0.41 1.06
CA GLY A 89 -8.29 1.49 1.99
C GLY A 89 -9.08 1.51 3.28
N ARG A 90 -10.31 0.98 3.26
CA ARG A 90 -11.25 1.06 4.40
C ARG A 90 -11.10 -0.08 5.41
N ASN A 91 -10.91 -1.30 4.94
CA ASN A 91 -10.87 -2.50 5.78
C ASN A 91 -9.54 -3.28 5.67
N HIS A 92 -8.63 -2.83 4.81
CA HIS A 92 -7.31 -3.46 4.61
C HIS A 92 -7.35 -4.91 4.12
N GLU A 93 -8.50 -5.37 3.63
CA GLU A 93 -8.63 -6.68 2.99
C GLU A 93 -8.03 -6.66 1.59
N GLN A 94 -7.51 -7.81 1.17
CA GLN A 94 -6.89 -7.96 -0.13
C GLN A 94 -7.92 -7.84 -1.26
N LEU A 95 -7.54 -7.13 -2.32
CA LEU A 95 -8.28 -6.98 -3.56
C LEU A 95 -7.82 -8.03 -4.57
N ASP A 96 -8.79 -8.75 -5.15
CA ASP A 96 -8.55 -9.71 -6.22
C ASP A 96 -8.78 -9.05 -7.60
N TRP A 97 -7.96 -8.04 -7.92
CA TRP A 97 -8.14 -7.21 -9.13
C TRP A 97 -7.36 -7.68 -10.36
N GLY A 98 -6.64 -8.80 -10.26
CA GLY A 98 -5.84 -9.32 -11.37
C GLY A 98 -4.70 -8.39 -11.83
N PRO A 99 -3.75 -8.91 -12.62
CA PRO A 99 -2.50 -8.19 -12.94
C PRO A 99 -2.72 -6.91 -13.78
N LYS A 100 -3.76 -6.85 -14.61
CA LYS A 100 -4.04 -5.68 -15.47
C LYS A 100 -4.37 -4.42 -14.66
N GLU A 101 -5.23 -4.56 -13.65
CA GLU A 101 -5.58 -3.44 -12.78
C GLU A 101 -4.42 -3.11 -11.86
N LEU A 102 -3.76 -4.13 -11.32
CA LEU A 102 -2.60 -3.94 -10.46
C LEU A 102 -1.46 -3.20 -11.17
N LYS A 103 -1.31 -3.31 -12.48
CA LYS A 103 -0.28 -2.59 -13.26
C LYS A 103 -0.80 -1.32 -13.95
N GLY A 104 -2.06 -0.96 -13.75
CA GLY A 104 -2.71 0.15 -14.45
C GLY A 104 -2.20 1.55 -14.03
N PRO A 105 -2.60 2.61 -14.76
CA PRO A 105 -2.15 3.99 -14.50
C PRO A 105 -2.89 4.67 -13.33
N HIS A 106 -3.73 3.94 -12.59
CA HIS A 106 -4.57 4.48 -11.52
C HIS A 106 -3.90 4.49 -10.13
N TRP A 107 -2.60 4.18 -10.09
CA TRP A 107 -1.76 4.20 -8.89
C TRP A 107 -0.85 5.42 -8.89
N SER A 108 -0.52 5.92 -7.71
CA SER A 108 0.43 7.02 -7.56
C SER A 108 1.81 6.65 -8.12
N SER A 109 2.46 7.63 -8.74
CA SER A 109 3.84 7.54 -9.20
C SER A 109 4.85 7.62 -8.05
N ALA A 110 4.47 8.18 -6.91
CA ALA A 110 5.26 8.18 -5.68
C ALA A 110 4.90 6.98 -4.78
N TYR A 111 5.80 6.65 -3.86
CA TYR A 111 5.66 5.51 -2.96
C TYR A 111 6.32 5.78 -1.62
N LEU A 112 5.98 4.97 -0.62
CA LEU A 112 6.71 4.91 0.66
C LEU A 112 7.24 3.49 0.89
N ASP A 113 8.35 3.38 1.62
CA ASP A 113 8.87 2.10 2.10
C ASP A 113 8.32 1.73 3.49
N HIS A 114 8.60 0.50 3.90
CA HIS A 114 8.14 -0.04 5.18
C HIS A 114 8.59 0.81 6.39
N GLU A 115 9.83 1.31 6.39
CA GLU A 115 10.35 2.09 7.52
C GLU A 115 9.73 3.48 7.59
N THR A 116 9.49 4.12 6.45
CA THR A 116 8.81 5.42 6.38
C THR A 116 7.36 5.31 6.87
N VAL A 117 6.66 4.24 6.49
CA VAL A 117 5.31 3.96 7.01
C VAL A 117 5.33 3.67 8.51
N ARG A 118 6.35 2.96 9.01
CA ARG A 118 6.54 2.73 10.45
C ARG A 118 6.76 4.03 11.22
N THR A 119 7.64 4.90 10.73
CA THR A 119 7.89 6.21 11.35
C THR A 119 6.61 7.02 11.39
N LEU A 120 5.87 7.09 10.29
CA LEU A 120 4.58 7.76 10.23
C LEU A 120 3.57 7.19 11.25
N LEU A 121 3.52 5.87 11.43
CA LEU A 121 2.65 5.24 12.43
C LEU A 121 3.00 5.65 13.87
N LEU A 122 4.30 5.82 14.16
CA LEU A 122 4.79 6.23 15.48
C LEU A 122 4.51 7.71 15.78
N GLU A 123 4.49 8.56 14.75
CA GLU A 123 4.19 9.98 14.88
C GLU A 123 2.68 10.26 15.08
N LEU A 124 1.80 9.35 14.64
CA LEU A 124 0.36 9.54 14.76
C LEU A 124 -0.13 9.28 16.20
N PRO A 125 -0.97 10.17 16.77
CA PRO A 125 -1.43 10.04 18.14
C PRO A 125 -2.25 8.76 18.33
N THR A 126 -1.90 7.99 19.36
CA THR A 126 -2.75 6.92 19.86
C THR A 126 -3.96 7.58 20.52
N GLY A 127 -5.07 7.71 19.79
CA GLY A 127 -6.27 8.37 20.29
C GLY A 127 -6.61 7.86 21.70
N LYS A 128 -6.91 8.78 22.63
CA LYS A 128 -7.41 8.40 23.95
C LYS A 128 -8.64 7.53 23.75
N ARG A 129 -8.64 6.34 24.37
CA ARG A 129 -9.86 5.56 24.59
C ARG A 129 -10.80 6.45 25.41
N THR A 130 -11.74 7.11 24.76
CA THR A 130 -12.95 7.66 25.40
C THR A 130 -13.96 6.54 25.52
#